data_AF-U5G0Y8-F1
#
_entry.id   AF-U5G0Y8-F1
#
_cell.length_a   1.000
_cell.length_b   1.000
_cell.length_c   1.000
_cell.angle_alpha   90.00
_cell.angle_beta   90.00
_cell.angle_gamma   90.00
#
_symmetry.space_group_name_H-M   'P 1'
#
loop_
_entity.id
_entity.type
_entity.pdbx_description
1 polymer ?
#
loop_
_entity_poly.entity_id
_entity_poly.type
_entity_poly.pdbx_seq_one_letter_code
_entity_poly.pdbx_strand_id
1 'polypeptide(L)'
;MSKVLELRKLEKGFRGCLSDISSCFDEQINENRKTIKEILCMNPYKHKDTRFTRRASIADFDLSKGWWYPRCPHCNKKLSGTGTNYRCIGHDSITFV
;
A
#
# COMPACT_ATOMS: atom_id res chain seq x y z
N MET A 1 24.57 -13.89 34.84
CA MET A 1 24.44 -12.48 34.40
C MET A 1 24.67 -12.23 32.90
N SER A 2 25.20 -13.18 32.11
CA SER A 2 25.56 -12.97 30.69
C SER A 2 24.36 -12.83 29.71
N LYS A 3 23.30 -13.65 29.84
CA LYS A 3 22.17 -13.67 28.87
C LYS A 3 21.33 -12.38 28.86
N VAL A 4 21.20 -11.69 29.99
CA VAL A 4 20.43 -10.44 30.09
C VAL A 4 21.13 -9.27 29.38
N LEU A 5 22.46 -9.23 29.42
CA LEU A 5 23.25 -8.24 28.70
C LEU A 5 23.18 -8.44 27.18
N GLU A 6 23.18 -9.68 26.71
CA GLU A 6 23.02 -10.02 25.29
C GLU A 6 21.62 -9.66 24.75
N LEU A 7 20.55 -9.92 25.52
CA LEU A 7 19.20 -9.49 25.14
C LEU A 7 19.09 -7.97 25.03
N ARG A 8 19.68 -7.21 25.97
CA ARG A 8 19.70 -5.74 25.91
C ARG A 8 20.51 -5.20 24.73
N LYS A 9 21.54 -5.91 24.26
CA LYS A 9 22.29 -5.56 23.04
C LYS A 9 21.44 -5.78 21.79
N LEU A 10 20.72 -6.91 21.72
CA LEU A 10 19.81 -7.22 20.61
C LEU A 10 18.67 -6.21 20.49
N GLU A 11 18.03 -5.83 21.61
CA GLU A 11 16.95 -4.84 21.62
C GLU A 11 17.41 -3.46 21.16
N LYS A 12 18.61 -3.03 21.60
CA LYS A 12 19.23 -1.78 21.15
C LYS A 12 19.56 -1.82 19.66
N GLY A 13 20.10 -2.95 19.17
CA GLY A 13 20.35 -3.16 17.74
C GLY A 13 19.08 -3.10 16.91
N PHE A 14 18.00 -3.75 17.36
CA PHE A 14 16.71 -3.75 16.68
C PHE A 14 16.08 -2.34 16.62
N ARG A 15 16.18 -1.58 17.72
CA ARG A 15 15.73 -0.18 17.77
C ARG A 15 16.55 0.73 16.86
N GLY A 16 17.87 0.52 16.75
CA GLY A 16 18.74 1.24 15.81
C GLY A 16 18.34 0.98 14.35
N CYS A 17 18.16 -0.30 13.97
CA CYS A 17 17.68 -0.64 12.63
C CYS A 17 16.32 0.00 12.31
N LEU A 18 15.40 0.05 13.28
CA LEU A 18 14.10 0.69 13.10
C LEU A 18 14.21 2.22 12.87
N SER A 19 15.11 2.91 13.59
CA SER A 19 15.34 4.34 13.35
C SER A 19 15.97 4.61 11.99
N ASP A 20 16.90 3.77 11.56
CA ASP A 20 17.58 3.91 10.26
C ASP A 20 16.63 3.61 9.09
N ILE A 21 15.69 2.68 9.28
CA ILE A 21 14.60 2.43 8.32
C ILE A 21 13.68 3.67 8.24
N SER A 22 13.29 4.24 9.39
CA SER A 22 12.43 5.42 9.42
C SER A 22 13.06 6.62 8.70
N SER A 23 14.35 6.89 8.96
CA SER A 23 15.04 8.01 8.32
C SER A 23 15.16 7.83 6.80
N CYS A 24 15.43 6.62 6.33
CA CYS A 24 15.45 6.31 4.90
C CYS A 24 14.08 6.50 4.24
N PHE A 25 12.99 6.16 4.93
CA PHE A 25 11.63 6.43 4.45
C PHE A 25 11.35 7.93 4.35
N ASP A 26 11.73 8.72 5.35
CA ASP A 26 11.53 10.16 5.35
C ASP A 26 12.31 10.84 4.21
N GLU A 27 13.53 10.37 3.93
CA GLU A 27 14.37 10.87 2.84
C GLU A 27 13.75 10.54 1.48
N GLN A 28 13.32 9.29 1.26
CA GLN A 28 12.58 8.90 0.05
C GLN A 28 11.25 9.65 -0.12
N ILE A 29 10.55 9.95 0.99
CA ILE A 29 9.34 10.76 0.96
C ILE A 29 9.68 12.18 0.51
N ASN A 30 10.79 12.74 0.96
CA ASN A 30 11.16 14.10 0.61
C ASN A 30 11.65 14.22 -0.85
N GLU A 31 12.47 13.28 -1.31
CA GLU A 31 12.98 13.24 -2.69
C GLU A 31 11.87 13.09 -3.73
N ASN A 32 10.85 12.29 -3.43
CA ASN A 32 9.72 12.04 -4.33
C ASN A 32 8.55 13.01 -4.14
N ARG A 33 8.73 14.08 -3.35
CA ARG A 33 7.66 15.02 -3.01
C ARG A 33 7.31 15.91 -4.18
N LYS A 34 6.03 15.92 -4.58
CA LYS A 34 5.51 16.80 -5.64
C LYS A 34 4.27 17.56 -5.20
N THR A 35 3.92 18.61 -5.92
CA THR A 35 2.63 19.30 -5.82
C THR A 35 1.57 18.62 -6.68
N ILE A 36 0.30 18.85 -6.34
CA ILE A 36 -0.82 18.36 -7.16
C ILE A 36 -0.70 18.90 -8.58
N LYS A 37 -0.31 20.18 -8.75
CA LYS A 37 -0.12 20.80 -10.06
C LYS A 37 0.96 20.09 -10.89
N GLU A 38 2.12 19.80 -10.30
CA GLU A 38 3.18 19.06 -10.99
C GLU A 38 2.73 17.65 -11.37
N ILE A 39 2.01 16.96 -10.48
CA ILE A 39 1.45 15.63 -10.75
C ILE A 39 0.48 15.66 -11.93
N LEU A 40 -0.43 16.64 -11.97
CA LEU A 40 -1.40 16.81 -13.05
C LEU A 40 -0.74 17.18 -14.40
N CYS A 41 0.42 17.83 -14.39
CA CYS A 41 1.15 18.17 -15.61
C CYS A 41 2.02 17.02 -16.16
N MET A 42 2.24 15.94 -15.40
CA MET A 42 3.03 14.81 -15.87
C MET A 42 2.22 13.91 -16.82
N ASN A 43 2.86 13.43 -17.89
CA ASN A 43 2.24 12.46 -18.78
C ASN A 43 2.24 11.06 -18.13
N PRO A 44 1.08 10.47 -17.82
CA PRO A 44 1.00 9.19 -17.10
C PRO A 44 1.57 8.01 -17.90
N TYR A 45 1.62 8.10 -19.23
CA TYR A 45 2.19 7.05 -20.09
C TYR A 45 3.72 7.10 -20.13
N LYS A 46 4.32 8.28 -19.92
CA LYS A 46 5.79 8.44 -19.86
C LYS A 46 6.35 8.19 -18.46
N HIS A 47 5.53 8.34 -17.42
CA HIS A 47 5.95 8.26 -16.01
C HIS A 47 5.20 7.16 -15.24
N LYS A 48 4.85 6.06 -15.92
CA LYS A 48 3.97 5.00 -15.38
C LYS A 48 4.48 4.37 -14.08
N ASP A 49 5.80 4.21 -13.96
CA ASP A 49 6.43 3.55 -12.81
C ASP A 49 7.02 4.53 -11.80
N THR A 50 6.83 5.83 -12.02
CA THR A 50 7.36 6.86 -11.12
C THR A 50 6.47 6.98 -9.87
N ARG A 51 7.09 6.89 -8.70
CA ARG A 51 6.41 7.06 -7.40
C ARG A 51 6.53 8.50 -6.93
N PHE A 52 5.48 9.01 -6.30
CA PHE A 52 5.45 10.36 -5.75
C PHE A 52 4.84 10.37 -4.37
N THR A 53 5.22 11.36 -3.56
CA THR A 53 4.61 11.62 -2.27
C THR A 53 3.99 13.01 -2.27
N ARG A 54 2.91 13.17 -1.49
CA ARG A 54 2.27 14.47 -1.28
C ARG A 54 1.65 14.50 0.11
N ARG A 55 1.86 15.61 0.82
CA ARG A 55 1.02 15.95 1.98
C ARG A 55 -0.27 16.61 1.47
N ALA A 56 -1.40 15.98 1.77
CA ALA A 56 -2.73 16.45 1.39
C ALA A 56 -3.75 16.12 2.50
N SER A 57 -4.88 16.81 2.48
CA SER A 57 -6.07 16.45 3.26
C SER A 57 -7.08 15.75 2.35
N ILE A 58 -7.81 14.79 2.90
CA ILE A 58 -8.94 14.19 2.20
C ILE A 58 -10.04 15.24 2.12
N ALA A 59 -10.50 15.57 0.91
CA ALA A 59 -11.54 16.57 0.71
C ALA A 59 -12.95 15.96 0.82
N ASP A 60 -13.14 14.79 0.21
CA ASP A 60 -14.38 14.04 0.21
C ASP A 60 -14.11 12.60 -0.25
N PHE A 61 -15.13 11.76 -0.20
CA PHE A 61 -15.08 10.40 -0.72
C PHE A 61 -16.26 10.12 -1.67
N ASP A 62 -15.95 9.66 -2.89
CA ASP A 62 -16.98 9.22 -3.84
C ASP A 62 -17.51 7.83 -3.45
N LEU A 63 -18.77 7.75 -3.00
CA LEU A 63 -19.45 6.49 -2.66
C LEU A 63 -20.13 5.81 -3.85
N SER A 64 -20.23 6.47 -5.01
CA SER A 64 -21.11 6.05 -6.11
C SER A 64 -20.79 4.67 -6.69
N LYS A 65 -19.52 4.25 -6.60
CA LYS A 65 -19.03 2.96 -7.12
C LYS A 65 -18.75 1.92 -6.04
N GLY A 66 -19.07 2.23 -4.77
CA GLY A 66 -18.72 1.41 -3.62
C GLY A 66 -17.24 1.50 -3.24
N TRP A 67 -16.93 1.21 -1.98
CA TRP A 67 -15.58 1.32 -1.41
C TRP A 67 -14.84 -0.02 -1.29
N TRP A 68 -15.54 -1.11 -1.59
CA TRP A 68 -15.01 -2.45 -1.48
C TRP A 68 -15.48 -3.26 -2.69
N TYR A 69 -14.71 -4.31 -2.99
CA TYR A 69 -15.08 -5.29 -4.00
C TYR A 69 -14.78 -6.69 -3.45
N PRO A 70 -15.62 -7.68 -3.76
CA PRO A 70 -15.34 -9.06 -3.40
C PRO A 70 -14.12 -9.54 -4.19
N ARG A 71 -13.21 -10.24 -3.50
CA ARG A 71 -11.94 -10.73 -4.07
C ARG A 71 -11.88 -12.25 -4.01
N CYS A 72 -11.22 -12.86 -5.00
CA CYS A 72 -10.90 -14.28 -4.95
C CYS A 72 -9.88 -14.54 -3.81
N PRO A 73 -10.13 -15.49 -2.91
CA PRO A 73 -9.19 -15.82 -1.83
C PRO A 73 -7.88 -16.44 -2.33
N HIS A 74 -7.87 -16.98 -3.56
CA HIS A 74 -6.69 -17.64 -4.13
C HIS A 74 -5.76 -16.69 -4.90
N CYS A 75 -6.30 -15.84 -5.78
CA CYS A 75 -5.48 -14.93 -6.61
C CYS A 75 -5.63 -13.46 -6.26
N ASN A 76 -6.44 -13.11 -5.26
CA ASN A 76 -6.61 -11.74 -4.80
C ASN A 76 -7.22 -10.76 -5.82
N LYS A 77 -7.58 -11.24 -7.03
CA LYS A 77 -8.26 -10.48 -8.10
C LYS A 77 -9.74 -10.28 -7.76
N LYS A 78 -10.32 -9.22 -8.33
CA LYS A 78 -11.74 -8.90 -8.20
C LYS A 78 -12.62 -10.03 -8.75
N LEU A 79 -13.66 -10.39 -8.03
CA LEU A 79 -14.69 -11.31 -8.51
C LEU A 79 -15.65 -10.60 -9.47
N SER A 80 -16.09 -11.33 -10.48
CA SER A 80 -17.13 -10.92 -11.43
C SER A 80 -18.49 -11.43 -10.98
N GLY A 81 -19.56 -10.73 -11.33
CA GLY A 81 -20.94 -11.08 -10.98
C GLY A 81 -21.59 -10.11 -10.00
N THR A 82 -22.86 -10.37 -9.71
CA THR A 82 -23.71 -9.54 -8.85
C THR A 82 -24.50 -10.43 -7.89
N GLY A 83 -24.78 -9.92 -6.68
CA GLY A 83 -25.54 -10.66 -5.67
C GLY A 83 -24.74 -11.80 -5.06
N THR A 84 -25.23 -13.03 -5.16
CA THR A 84 -24.59 -14.24 -4.61
C THR A 84 -23.75 -15.00 -5.64
N ASN A 85 -23.74 -14.56 -6.90
CA ASN A 85 -23.12 -15.29 -8.02
C ASN A 85 -21.73 -14.73 -8.36
N TYR A 86 -20.81 -14.77 -7.40
CA TYR A 86 -19.45 -14.31 -7.62
C TYR A 86 -18.57 -15.39 -8.23
N ARG A 87 -17.86 -15.06 -9.31
CA ARG A 87 -16.92 -15.95 -9.98
C ARG A 87 -15.58 -15.29 -10.22
N CYS A 88 -14.52 -16.03 -9.97
CA CYS A 88 -13.17 -15.64 -10.36
C CYS A 88 -12.94 -16.01 -11.82
N ILE A 89 -12.32 -15.13 -12.60
CA ILE A 89 -12.02 -15.39 -14.02
C ILE A 89 -10.82 -16.33 -14.17
N GLY A 90 -9.87 -16.28 -13.23
CA GLY A 90 -8.65 -17.11 -13.29
C GLY A 90 -8.81 -18.48 -12.60
N HIS A 91 -9.88 -18.65 -11.84
CA HIS A 91 -10.20 -19.89 -11.14
C HIS A 91 -11.71 -20.02 -11.28
N ASP A 92 -12.23 -20.99 -12.02
CA ASP A 92 -13.68 -21.20 -12.24
C ASP A 92 -14.44 -21.59 -10.96
N SER A 93 -13.93 -21.23 -9.77
CA SER A 93 -14.58 -21.42 -8.49
C SER A 93 -15.62 -20.33 -8.24
N ILE A 94 -16.85 -20.78 -8.02
CA ILE A 94 -17.90 -20.02 -7.36
C ILE A 94 -17.53 -20.01 -5.87
N THR A 95 -17.11 -18.86 -5.36
CA THR A 95 -17.09 -18.67 -3.90
C THR A 95 -18.50 -18.32 -3.47
N PHE A 96 -19.18 -19.29 -2.88
CA PHE A 96 -20.37 -19.03 -2.08
C PHE A 96 -19.93 -18.22 -0.85
N VAL A 97 -20.63 -17.11 -0.61
CA VAL A 97 -20.49 -16.27 0.59
C VAL A 97 -21.03 -17.02 1.80
#